data_AF-X1VHR6-F1
#
_entry.id   AF-X1VHR6-F1
#
_cell.length_a   1.000
_cell.length_b   1.000
_cell.length_c   1.000
_cell.angle_alpha   90.00
_cell.angle_beta   90.00
_cell.angle_gamma   90.00
#
_symmetry.space_group_name_H-M   'P 1'
#
loop_
_entity.id
_entity.type
_entity.pdbx_description
1 polymer ?
#
loop_
_entity_poly.entity_id
_entity_poly.type
_entity_poly.pdbx_seq_one_letter_code
_entity_poly.pdbx_strand_id
1 'polypeptide(L)'
;YLGLLTFTGLVVAMVVQPIAGAISDRSSFSWGRRRPYILIGTIAAILFLSGIGFAGSFAVICITYCLLQASCNTAQAPYQGFIPDLVPEGKRGIASGVKSLLEIVGGVALLWVISRFIDRYFAGEGISWLWLPLGILAIVLLGAMLATVLTVKERPGAIGSKLPLLPTLYKSFKIDVRANRNFIFFLVSRLLFFMGMATLQTFALYFLMDVVGMAHPAAVAADLLIVAGACMMAVVYPAGRLSDRVGRKPIIVSS
;
A
#
# COMPACT_ATOMS: atom_id res chain seq x y z
N TYR A 1 22.66 4.08 5.35
CA TYR A 1 22.21 3.91 3.95
C TYR A 1 20.75 3.48 3.83
N LEU A 2 20.30 2.44 4.56
CA LEU A 2 18.90 1.97 4.50
C LEU A 2 17.87 3.06 4.82
N GLY A 3 18.07 3.85 5.89
CA GLY A 3 17.14 4.91 6.28
C GLY A 3 17.00 6.06 5.26
N LEU A 4 18.06 6.34 4.50
CA LEU A 4 18.02 7.39 3.48
C LEU A 4 17.24 6.92 2.24
N LEU A 5 17.39 5.64 1.88
CA LEU A 5 16.66 5.00 0.79
C LEU A 5 15.16 4.85 1.12
N THR A 6 14.81 4.47 2.35
CA THR A 6 13.40 4.40 2.77
C THR A 6 12.78 5.79 2.82
N PHE A 7 13.50 6.80 3.34
CA PHE A 7 13.04 8.17 3.36
C PHE A 7 12.77 8.75 1.97
N THR A 8 13.70 8.58 1.01
CA THR A 8 13.50 9.04 -0.37
C THR A 8 12.30 8.35 -1.02
N GLY A 9 12.13 7.05 -0.81
CA GLY A 9 10.96 6.32 -1.29
C GLY A 9 9.63 6.83 -0.70
N LEU A 10 9.60 7.16 0.59
CA LEU A 10 8.42 7.73 1.24
C LEU A 10 8.06 9.11 0.69
N VAL A 11 9.06 9.97 0.45
CA VAL A 11 8.85 11.29 -0.16
C VAL A 11 8.27 11.14 -1.57
N VAL A 12 8.81 10.23 -2.37
CA VAL A 12 8.26 9.94 -3.71
C VAL A 12 6.84 9.41 -3.62
N ALA A 13 6.56 8.46 -2.72
CA ALA A 13 5.22 7.91 -2.51
C ALA A 13 4.21 9.00 -2.14
N MET A 14 4.58 9.90 -1.22
CA MET A 14 3.73 11.00 -0.76
C MET A 14 3.33 11.95 -1.89
N VAL A 15 4.21 12.18 -2.86
CA VAL A 15 3.93 13.07 -4.00
C VAL A 15 3.19 12.33 -5.11
N VAL A 16 3.59 11.09 -5.42
CA VAL A 16 3.04 10.33 -6.56
C VAL A 16 1.62 9.88 -6.30
N GLN A 17 1.29 9.45 -5.07
CA GLN A 17 -0.03 8.92 -4.74
C GLN A 17 -1.20 9.92 -5.02
N PRO A 18 -1.17 11.20 -4.59
CA PRO A 18 -2.23 12.16 -4.91
C PRO A 18 -2.25 12.55 -6.39
N ILE A 19 -1.09 12.65 -7.04
CA ILE A 19 -1.00 12.97 -8.48
C ILE A 19 -1.63 11.85 -9.30
N ALA A 20 -1.25 10.60 -9.03
CA ALA A 20 -1.81 9.44 -9.70
C ALA A 20 -3.31 9.29 -9.47
N GLY A 21 -3.78 9.55 -8.24
CA GLY A 21 -5.21 9.59 -7.93
C GLY A 21 -5.95 10.61 -8.80
N ALA A 22 -5.48 11.86 -8.82
CA ALA A 22 -6.10 12.95 -9.58
C ALA A 22 -6.07 12.73 -11.11
N ILE A 23 -5.00 12.13 -11.63
CA ILE A 23 -4.90 11.78 -13.05
C ILE A 23 -5.85 10.62 -13.37
N SER A 24 -5.88 9.58 -12.54
CA SER A 24 -6.75 8.41 -12.76
C SER A 24 -8.23 8.76 -12.75
N ASP A 25 -8.66 9.71 -11.90
CA ASP A 25 -10.05 10.13 -11.80
C ASP A 25 -10.56 10.97 -12.98
N ARG A 26 -9.67 11.42 -13.87
CA ARG A 26 -10.01 12.24 -15.05
C ARG A 26 -9.96 11.48 -16.37
N SER A 27 -9.49 10.25 -16.36
CA SER A 27 -9.20 9.54 -17.61
C SER A 27 -10.46 8.97 -18.24
N SER A 28 -10.68 9.35 -19.50
CA SER A 28 -11.84 8.98 -20.31
C SER A 28 -11.53 7.82 -21.26
N PHE A 29 -10.72 6.84 -20.84
CA PHE A 29 -10.40 5.69 -21.68
C PHE A 29 -11.64 4.80 -21.86
N SER A 30 -11.83 4.29 -23.07
CA SER A 30 -12.94 3.37 -23.45
C SER A 30 -12.94 2.06 -22.65
N TRP A 31 -11.81 1.70 -22.03
CA TRP A 31 -11.63 0.52 -21.18
C TRP A 31 -11.92 0.74 -19.69
N GLY A 32 -12.29 1.96 -19.29
CA GLY A 32 -12.52 2.33 -17.91
C GLY A 32 -11.59 3.45 -17.44
N ARG A 33 -12.01 4.15 -16.40
CA ARG A 33 -11.33 5.33 -15.86
C ARG A 33 -10.06 4.96 -15.10
N ARG A 34 -10.06 3.83 -14.38
CA ARG A 34 -9.00 3.47 -13.42
C ARG A 34 -8.14 2.27 -13.84
N ARG A 35 -8.65 1.36 -14.66
CA ARG A 35 -7.89 0.18 -15.15
C ARG A 35 -6.57 0.48 -15.87
N PRO A 36 -6.46 1.47 -16.78
CA PRO A 36 -5.22 1.69 -17.52
C PRO A 36 -4.06 2.10 -16.59
N TYR A 37 -4.36 2.84 -15.52
CA TYR A 37 -3.36 3.27 -14.53
C TYR A 37 -2.88 2.11 -13.67
N ILE A 38 -3.78 1.21 -13.28
CA ILE A 38 -3.42 -0.02 -12.58
C ILE A 38 -2.52 -0.88 -13.47
N LEU A 39 -2.89 -1.06 -14.74
CA LEU A 39 -2.13 -1.85 -15.71
C LEU A 39 -0.72 -1.28 -15.92
N ILE A 40 -0.61 0.01 -16.21
CA ILE A 40 0.68 0.68 -16.44
C ILE A 40 1.53 0.65 -15.17
N GLY A 41 0.92 0.97 -14.01
CA GLY A 41 1.61 0.96 -12.72
C GLY A 41 2.12 -0.42 -12.33
N THR A 42 1.35 -1.49 -12.54
CA THR A 42 1.79 -2.85 -12.23
C THR A 42 2.86 -3.34 -13.21
N ILE A 43 2.75 -3.07 -14.50
CA ILE A 43 3.79 -3.44 -15.48
C ILE A 43 5.11 -2.73 -15.14
N ALA A 44 5.05 -1.43 -14.86
CA ALA A 44 6.21 -0.66 -14.44
C ALA A 44 6.80 -1.21 -13.13
N ALA A 45 5.95 -1.57 -12.16
CA ALA A 45 6.39 -2.17 -10.90
C ALA A 45 7.11 -3.51 -11.12
N ILE A 46 6.62 -4.38 -11.99
CA ILE A 46 7.27 -5.67 -12.32
C ILE A 46 8.65 -5.43 -12.97
N LEU A 47 8.74 -4.46 -13.88
CA LEU A 47 9.99 -4.09 -14.54
C LEU A 47 11.02 -3.55 -13.55
N PHE A 48 10.63 -2.61 -12.68
CA PHE A 48 11.55 -2.06 -11.67
C PHE A 48 11.88 -3.07 -10.57
N LEU A 49 10.95 -3.94 -10.20
CA LEU A 49 11.22 -5.05 -9.28
C LEU A 49 12.31 -5.96 -9.82
N SER A 50 12.25 -6.28 -11.11
CA SER A 50 13.27 -7.10 -11.80
C SER A 50 14.61 -6.35 -11.92
N GLY A 51 14.56 -5.02 -12.07
CA GLY A 51 15.72 -4.14 -12.09
C GLY A 51 16.54 -4.15 -10.79
N ILE A 52 15.94 -4.51 -9.65
CA ILE A 52 16.66 -4.67 -8.37
C ILE A 52 17.70 -5.80 -8.48
N GLY A 53 17.41 -6.88 -9.20
CA GLY A 53 18.32 -8.00 -9.38
C GLY A 53 19.58 -7.67 -10.19
N PHE A 54 19.56 -6.62 -11.01
CA PHE A 54 20.69 -6.16 -11.81
C PHE A 54 21.45 -4.98 -11.19
N ALA A 55 21.03 -4.53 -10.00
CA ALA A 55 21.56 -3.30 -9.42
C ALA A 55 22.95 -3.54 -8.79
N GLY A 56 24.01 -3.23 -9.56
CA GLY A 56 25.40 -3.35 -9.10
C GLY A 56 25.91 -2.18 -8.25
N SER A 57 25.11 -1.14 -8.01
CA SER A 57 25.50 0.05 -7.25
C SER A 57 24.36 0.59 -6.40
N PHE A 58 24.69 1.16 -5.24
CA PHE A 58 23.73 1.78 -4.32
C PHE A 58 22.87 2.85 -5.00
N ALA A 59 23.45 3.64 -5.90
CA ALA A 59 22.71 4.67 -6.64
C ALA A 59 21.62 4.06 -7.54
N VAL A 60 21.94 2.94 -8.20
CA VAL A 60 21.00 2.21 -9.05
C VAL A 60 19.90 1.59 -8.21
N ILE A 61 20.22 1.00 -7.06
CA ILE A 61 19.20 0.48 -6.11
C ILE A 61 18.27 1.62 -5.67
N CYS A 62 18.81 2.78 -5.32
CA CYS A 62 18.02 3.92 -4.86
C CYS A 62 17.07 4.43 -5.96
N ILE A 63 17.56 4.59 -7.19
CA ILE A 63 16.74 5.03 -8.33
C ILE A 63 15.64 4.00 -8.64
N THR A 64 16.01 2.72 -8.77
CA THR A 64 15.06 1.64 -9.06
C THR A 64 14.01 1.49 -7.95
N TYR A 65 14.41 1.66 -6.69
CA TYR A 65 13.48 1.65 -5.56
C TYR A 65 12.51 2.82 -5.59
N CYS A 66 12.98 4.05 -5.89
CA CYS A 66 12.12 5.21 -6.06
C CYS A 66 11.11 5.03 -7.20
N LEU A 67 11.56 4.48 -8.34
CA LEU A 67 10.70 4.18 -9.49
C LEU A 67 9.68 3.08 -9.20
N LEU A 68 10.09 2.05 -8.46
CA LEU A 68 9.19 1.02 -7.95
C LEU A 68 8.12 1.62 -7.03
N GLN A 69 8.52 2.49 -6.10
CA GLN A 69 7.58 3.20 -5.21
C GLN A 69 6.59 4.05 -6.01
N ALA A 70 7.07 4.83 -6.99
CA ALA A 70 6.19 5.62 -7.85
C ALA A 70 5.17 4.73 -8.59
N SER A 71 5.62 3.60 -9.12
CA SER A 71 4.78 2.66 -9.89
C SER A 71 3.72 1.98 -9.01
N CYS A 72 4.12 1.51 -7.83
CA CYS A 72 3.21 0.92 -6.85
C CYS A 72 2.15 1.93 -6.38
N ASN A 73 2.56 3.17 -6.08
CA ASN A 73 1.63 4.22 -5.65
C ASN A 73 0.67 4.65 -6.77
N THR A 74 1.13 4.59 -8.02
CA THR A 74 0.29 4.86 -9.20
C THR A 74 -0.80 3.81 -9.39
N ALA A 75 -0.52 2.54 -9.10
CA ALA A 75 -1.54 1.49 -9.10
C ALA A 75 -2.45 1.56 -7.86
N GLN A 76 -1.88 1.82 -6.68
CA GLN A 76 -2.60 1.78 -5.40
C GLN A 76 -3.66 2.87 -5.25
N ALA A 77 -3.42 4.08 -5.76
CA ALA A 77 -4.36 5.19 -5.65
C ALA A 77 -5.74 4.87 -6.30
N PRO A 78 -5.82 4.40 -7.56
CA PRO A 78 -7.08 3.97 -8.16
C PRO A 78 -7.75 2.79 -7.43
N TYR A 79 -6.98 1.84 -6.89
CA TYR A 79 -7.51 0.69 -6.14
C TYR A 79 -8.33 1.11 -4.91
N GLN A 80 -7.91 2.15 -4.21
CA GLN A 80 -8.64 2.65 -3.04
C GLN A 80 -10.01 3.24 -3.41
N GLY A 81 -10.14 3.79 -4.62
CA GLY A 81 -11.40 4.33 -5.10
C GLY A 81 -12.42 3.27 -5.55
N PHE A 82 -12.04 2.01 -5.75
CA PHE A 82 -12.99 0.98 -6.19
C PHE A 82 -14.02 0.60 -5.14
N ILE A 83 -13.64 0.58 -3.86
CA ILE A 83 -14.56 0.24 -2.77
C ILE A 83 -15.75 1.21 -2.74
N PRO A 84 -15.57 2.55 -2.69
CA PRO A 84 -16.72 3.46 -2.67
C PRO A 84 -17.53 3.45 -3.97
N ASP A 85 -16.89 3.20 -5.12
CA ASP A 85 -17.53 3.25 -6.45
C ASP A 85 -18.34 1.99 -6.78
N LEU A 86 -17.93 0.80 -6.31
CA LEU A 86 -18.56 -0.49 -6.66
C LEU A 86 -19.42 -1.06 -5.53
N VAL A 87 -19.20 -0.66 -4.27
CA VAL A 87 -19.89 -1.25 -3.11
C VAL A 87 -21.02 -0.33 -2.61
N PRO A 88 -22.26 -0.85 -2.46
CA PRO A 88 -23.40 -0.12 -1.90
C PRO A 88 -23.11 0.44 -0.50
N GLU A 89 -23.69 1.58 -0.16
CA GLU A 89 -23.31 2.39 1.01
C GLU A 89 -23.32 1.64 2.35
N GLY A 90 -24.25 0.69 2.53
CA GLY A 90 -24.39 -0.12 3.74
C GLY A 90 -23.50 -1.38 3.82
N LYS A 91 -22.63 -1.63 2.83
CA LYS A 91 -21.68 -2.76 2.83
C LYS A 91 -20.21 -2.33 2.68
N ARG A 92 -19.95 -1.01 2.65
CA ARG A 92 -18.60 -0.47 2.45
C ARG A 92 -17.67 -0.80 3.62
N GLY A 93 -18.18 -0.83 4.86
CA GLY A 93 -17.40 -1.20 6.05
C GLY A 93 -16.90 -2.63 5.97
N ILE A 94 -17.79 -3.59 5.73
CA ILE A 94 -17.44 -5.00 5.52
C ILE A 94 -16.48 -5.19 4.34
N ALA A 95 -16.73 -4.53 3.20
CA ALA A 95 -15.85 -4.66 2.03
C ALA A 95 -14.44 -4.12 2.29
N SER A 96 -14.32 -2.97 2.97
CA SER A 96 -13.02 -2.43 3.38
C SER A 96 -12.33 -3.35 4.39
N GLY A 97 -13.08 -3.93 5.33
CA GLY A 97 -12.56 -4.91 6.28
C GLY A 97 -11.98 -6.13 5.58
N VAL A 98 -12.76 -6.78 4.70
CA VAL A 98 -12.29 -7.94 3.92
C VAL A 98 -11.09 -7.61 3.05
N LYS A 99 -11.06 -6.43 2.42
CA LYS A 99 -9.87 -5.98 1.66
C LYS A 99 -8.64 -5.91 2.56
N SER A 100 -8.73 -5.24 3.71
CA SER A 100 -7.61 -5.14 4.66
C SER A 100 -7.17 -6.51 5.19
N LEU A 101 -8.10 -7.43 5.43
CA LEU A 101 -7.79 -8.81 5.82
C LEU A 101 -6.98 -9.53 4.75
N LEU A 102 -7.44 -9.48 3.50
CA LEU A 102 -6.73 -10.11 2.37
C LEU A 102 -5.35 -9.49 2.15
N GLU A 103 -5.21 -8.18 2.36
CA GLU A 103 -3.94 -7.46 2.26
C GLU A 103 -2.94 -7.92 3.33
N ILE A 104 -3.39 -8.08 4.59
CA ILE A 104 -2.56 -8.58 5.68
C ILE A 104 -2.18 -10.05 5.46
N VAL A 105 -3.17 -10.92 5.19
CA VAL A 105 -2.93 -12.36 5.00
C VAL A 105 -2.02 -12.61 3.81
N GLY A 106 -2.27 -11.94 2.69
CA GLY A 106 -1.42 -12.01 1.50
C GLY A 106 -0.01 -11.50 1.77
N GLY A 107 0.12 -10.38 2.48
CA GLY A 107 1.43 -9.82 2.88
C GLY A 107 2.23 -10.78 3.75
N VAL A 108 1.62 -11.34 4.79
CA VAL A 108 2.27 -12.31 5.70
C VAL A 108 2.66 -13.58 4.97
N ALA A 109 1.75 -14.15 4.16
CA ALA A 109 2.02 -15.37 3.39
C ALA A 109 3.18 -15.18 2.41
N LEU A 110 3.20 -14.05 1.68
CA LEU A 110 4.29 -13.75 0.75
C LEU A 110 5.61 -13.50 1.47
N LEU A 111 5.60 -12.73 2.56
CA LEU A 111 6.80 -12.50 3.37
C LEU A 111 7.40 -13.80 3.88
N TRP A 112 6.58 -14.72 4.36
CA TRP A 112 7.03 -16.02 4.85
C TRP A 112 7.70 -16.85 3.74
N VAL A 113 7.09 -16.89 2.55
CA VAL A 113 7.67 -17.58 1.39
C VAL A 113 8.99 -16.92 0.96
N ILE A 114 9.02 -15.59 0.84
CA ILE A 114 10.18 -14.82 0.38
C ILE A 114 11.35 -14.96 1.35
N SER A 115 11.10 -14.86 2.66
CA SER A 115 12.14 -14.97 3.69
C SER A 115 12.93 -16.27 3.54
N ARG A 116 12.23 -17.41 3.35
CA ARG A 116 12.87 -18.72 3.16
C ARG A 116 13.84 -18.78 1.98
N PHE A 117 13.56 -18.08 0.88
CA PHE A 117 14.43 -18.06 -0.29
C PHE A 117 15.56 -17.05 -0.15
N ILE A 118 15.29 -15.90 0.46
CA ILE A 118 16.30 -14.87 0.75
C ILE A 118 17.35 -15.36 1.75
N ASP A 119 16.96 -16.14 2.76
CA ASP A 119 17.89 -16.70 3.74
C ASP A 119 18.96 -17.58 3.07
N ARG A 120 18.57 -18.35 2.03
CA ARG A 120 19.49 -19.17 1.22
C ARG A 120 20.41 -18.35 0.32
N TYR A 121 19.91 -17.21 -0.17
CA TYR A 121 20.76 -16.27 -0.90
C TYR A 121 21.87 -15.70 0.00
N PHE A 122 21.53 -15.30 1.24
CA PHE A 122 22.52 -14.84 2.22
C PHE A 122 23.47 -15.94 2.70
N ALA A 123 23.02 -17.20 2.68
CA ALA A 123 23.87 -18.36 2.93
C ALA A 123 24.91 -18.63 1.80
N GLY A 124 24.87 -17.87 0.70
CA GLY A 124 25.85 -17.95 -0.38
C GLY A 124 25.56 -19.04 -1.42
N GLU A 125 24.35 -19.61 -1.42
CA GLU A 125 23.96 -20.71 -2.32
C GLU A 125 23.75 -20.28 -3.79
N GLY A 126 24.06 -19.03 -4.14
CA GLY A 126 24.07 -18.49 -5.51
C GLY A 126 22.98 -17.47 -5.82
N ILE A 127 23.17 -16.70 -6.91
CA ILE A 127 22.27 -15.60 -7.31
C ILE A 127 20.88 -16.06 -7.76
N SER A 128 20.72 -17.33 -8.12
CA SER A 128 19.42 -17.95 -8.47
C SER A 128 18.39 -17.82 -7.34
N TRP A 129 18.84 -17.85 -6.08
CA TRP A 129 17.99 -17.69 -4.90
C TRP A 129 17.46 -16.26 -4.71
N LEU A 130 18.04 -15.26 -5.39
CA LEU A 130 17.50 -13.90 -5.46
C LEU A 130 16.40 -13.78 -6.52
N TRP A 131 16.53 -14.49 -7.64
CA TRP A 131 15.56 -14.45 -8.74
C TRP A 131 14.24 -15.15 -8.43
N LEU A 132 14.27 -16.20 -7.60
CA LEU A 132 13.06 -16.92 -7.16
C LEU A 132 12.05 -16.02 -6.42
N PRO A 133 12.41 -15.30 -5.34
CA PRO A 133 11.47 -14.43 -4.63
C PRO A 133 11.00 -13.26 -5.49
N LEU A 134 11.88 -12.67 -6.31
CA LEU A 134 11.51 -11.61 -7.26
C LEU A 134 10.52 -12.12 -8.31
N GLY A 135 10.73 -13.34 -8.84
CA GLY A 135 9.84 -13.98 -9.80
C GLY A 135 8.48 -14.32 -9.20
N ILE A 136 8.43 -14.86 -7.97
CA ILE A 136 7.17 -15.15 -7.26
C ILE A 136 6.36 -13.85 -7.08
N LEU A 137 7.00 -12.77 -6.62
CA LEU A 137 6.35 -11.47 -6.48
C LEU A 137 5.81 -10.95 -7.82
N ALA A 138 6.61 -11.04 -8.88
CA ALA A 138 6.20 -10.61 -10.22
C ALA A 138 4.99 -11.42 -10.74
N ILE A 139 5.00 -12.73 -10.56
CA ILE A 139 3.89 -13.62 -10.97
C ILE A 139 2.63 -13.30 -10.20
N VAL A 140 2.72 -13.12 -8.87
CA VAL A 140 1.55 -12.80 -8.03
C VAL A 140 0.99 -11.42 -8.37
N LEU A 141 1.84 -10.42 -8.57
CA LEU A 141 1.41 -9.09 -9.03
C LEU A 141 0.74 -9.13 -10.40
N LEU A 142 1.32 -9.87 -11.34
CA LEU A 142 0.77 -10.03 -12.69
C LEU A 142 -0.57 -10.77 -12.65
N GLY A 143 -0.67 -11.85 -11.88
CA GLY A 143 -1.91 -12.61 -11.70
C GLY A 143 -3.02 -11.77 -11.06
N ALA A 144 -2.70 -11.02 -10.00
CA ALA A 144 -3.65 -10.11 -9.34
C ALA A 144 -4.11 -8.98 -10.28
N MET A 145 -3.20 -8.44 -11.09
CA MET A 145 -3.50 -7.43 -12.09
C MET A 145 -4.38 -7.98 -13.22
N LEU A 146 -4.07 -9.16 -13.75
CA LEU A 146 -4.90 -9.82 -14.77
C LEU A 146 -6.30 -10.10 -14.23
N ALA A 147 -6.39 -10.64 -13.01
CA ALA A 147 -7.67 -10.84 -12.34
C ALA A 147 -8.44 -9.51 -12.24
N THR A 148 -7.80 -8.44 -11.77
CA THR A 148 -8.43 -7.11 -11.66
C THR A 148 -8.95 -6.61 -13.01
N VAL A 149 -8.15 -6.69 -14.07
CA VAL A 149 -8.52 -6.20 -15.40
C VAL A 149 -9.65 -7.01 -16.01
N LEU A 150 -9.67 -8.32 -15.79
CA LEU A 150 -10.68 -9.24 -16.33
C LEU A 150 -12.00 -9.22 -15.55
N THR A 151 -11.96 -9.14 -14.22
CA THR A 151 -13.18 -9.24 -13.38
C THR A 151 -13.87 -7.90 -13.18
N VAL A 152 -13.14 -6.79 -13.09
CA VAL A 152 -13.71 -5.50 -12.71
C VAL A 152 -14.25 -4.78 -13.94
N LYS A 153 -15.48 -5.05 -14.38
CA LYS A 153 -16.11 -4.30 -15.49
C LYS A 153 -16.50 -2.87 -15.07
N GLU A 154 -15.56 -1.94 -15.16
CA GLU A 154 -15.82 -0.48 -15.08
C GLU A 154 -16.70 0.01 -16.24
N ARG A 155 -17.65 0.88 -15.93
CA ARG A 155 -18.37 1.69 -16.94
C ARG A 155 -17.43 2.79 -17.44
N PRO A 156 -17.43 3.11 -18.75
CA PRO A 156 -16.66 4.23 -19.29
C PRO A 156 -16.98 5.51 -18.51
N GLY A 157 -15.95 6.23 -18.07
CA GLY A 157 -16.15 7.50 -17.36
C GLY A 157 -16.91 8.48 -18.26
N ALA A 158 -17.95 9.13 -17.72
CA ALA A 158 -18.56 10.29 -18.37
C ALA A 158 -17.44 11.31 -18.66
N ILE A 159 -17.42 11.85 -19.87
CA ILE A 159 -16.40 12.75 -20.43
C ILE A 159 -15.97 13.79 -19.37
N GLY A 160 -14.81 13.55 -18.73
CA GLY A 160 -14.32 14.36 -17.62
C GLY A 160 -13.84 15.73 -18.10
N SER A 161 -14.22 16.79 -17.37
CA SER A 161 -13.98 18.20 -17.67
C SER A 161 -12.56 18.53 -18.13
N LYS A 162 -12.44 19.30 -19.24
CA LYS A 162 -11.23 19.81 -19.89
C LYS A 162 -10.41 20.85 -19.08
N LEU A 163 -10.33 20.73 -17.75
CA LEU A 163 -9.56 21.68 -16.93
C LEU A 163 -8.11 21.20 -16.74
N PRO A 164 -7.10 22.09 -16.89
CA PRO A 164 -5.69 21.72 -16.81
C PRO A 164 -5.31 21.13 -15.43
N LEU A 165 -4.48 20.08 -15.46
CA LEU A 165 -4.08 19.27 -14.30
C LEU A 165 -3.37 20.07 -13.20
N LEU A 166 -2.39 20.90 -13.59
CA LEU A 166 -1.56 21.67 -12.65
C LEU A 166 -2.36 22.67 -11.79
N PRO A 167 -3.18 23.58 -12.34
CA PRO A 167 -3.91 24.56 -11.52
C PRO A 167 -4.98 23.92 -10.64
N THR A 168 -5.49 22.73 -10.97
CA THR A 168 -6.46 22.04 -10.11
C THR A 168 -5.80 21.26 -8.99
N LEU A 169 -4.64 20.65 -9.24
CA LEU A 169 -3.79 20.07 -8.19
C LEU A 169 -3.34 21.18 -7.24
N TYR A 170 -2.89 22.33 -7.76
CA TYR A 170 -2.54 23.48 -6.95
C TYR A 170 -3.73 23.99 -6.11
N LYS A 171 -4.94 24.09 -6.68
CA LYS A 171 -6.16 24.44 -5.91
C LYS A 171 -6.56 23.39 -4.88
N SER A 172 -6.35 22.10 -5.15
CA SER A 172 -6.61 21.01 -4.18
C SER A 172 -5.58 20.97 -3.06
N PHE A 173 -4.32 21.39 -3.33
CA PHE A 173 -3.30 21.58 -2.29
C PHE A 173 -3.46 22.91 -1.55
N LYS A 174 -4.08 23.91 -2.18
CA LYS A 174 -4.48 25.17 -1.57
C LYS A 174 -5.79 24.98 -0.79
N ILE A 175 -5.77 24.06 0.17
CA ILE A 175 -6.86 23.88 1.13
C ILE A 175 -6.78 25.06 2.10
N ASP A 176 -7.86 25.84 2.20
CA ASP A 176 -7.97 26.86 3.24
C ASP A 176 -8.00 26.18 4.62
N VAL A 177 -6.81 26.17 5.24
CA VAL A 177 -6.49 25.54 6.53
C VAL A 177 -7.43 26.04 7.64
N ARG A 178 -7.80 27.34 7.60
CA ARG A 178 -8.74 27.92 8.58
C ARG A 178 -10.20 27.53 8.36
N ALA A 179 -10.64 27.31 7.12
CA ALA A 179 -12.02 26.95 6.81
C ALA A 179 -12.32 25.46 7.13
N ASN A 180 -11.29 24.60 7.09
CA ASN A 180 -11.43 23.15 7.25
C ASN A 180 -10.73 22.64 8.53
N ARG A 181 -10.96 23.26 9.69
CA ARG A 181 -10.35 22.86 10.97
C ARG A 181 -10.58 21.38 11.32
N ASN A 182 -11.77 20.86 11.01
CA ASN A 182 -12.12 19.45 11.24
C ASN A 182 -11.28 18.50 10.35
N PHE A 183 -10.94 18.92 9.13
CA PHE A 183 -10.08 18.14 8.23
C PHE A 183 -8.64 18.08 8.74
N ILE A 184 -8.12 19.19 9.28
CA ILE A 184 -6.77 19.22 9.87
C ILE A 184 -6.71 18.35 11.11
N PHE A 185 -7.70 18.45 11.99
CA PHE A 185 -7.72 17.64 13.21
C PHE A 185 -7.78 16.14 12.86
N PHE A 186 -8.55 15.78 11.83
CA PHE A 186 -8.56 14.42 11.27
C PHE A 186 -7.21 14.01 10.69
N LEU A 187 -6.52 14.91 9.98
CA LEU A 187 -5.21 14.61 9.39
C LEU A 187 -4.12 14.48 10.46
N VAL A 188 -4.16 15.31 11.51
CA VAL A 188 -3.24 15.25 12.65
C VAL A 188 -3.49 13.99 13.48
N SER A 189 -4.74 13.64 13.79
CA SER A 189 -5.03 12.39 14.51
C SER A 189 -4.58 11.18 13.72
N ARG A 190 -4.81 11.17 12.40
CA ARG A 190 -4.32 10.14 11.48
C ARG A 190 -2.79 10.04 11.48
N LEU A 191 -2.10 11.19 11.45
CA LEU A 191 -0.65 11.25 11.48
C LEU A 191 -0.10 10.71 12.81
N LEU A 192 -0.65 11.13 13.95
CA LEU A 192 -0.25 10.66 15.27
C LEU A 192 -0.49 9.16 15.43
N PHE A 193 -1.62 8.65 14.93
CA PHE A 193 -1.94 7.22 14.95
C PHE A 193 -0.93 6.40 14.13
N PHE A 194 -0.65 6.81 12.89
CA PHE A 194 0.34 6.12 12.05
C PHE A 194 1.76 6.24 12.60
N MET A 195 2.10 7.38 13.22
CA MET A 195 3.39 7.57 13.87
C MET A 195 3.55 6.60 15.04
N GLY A 196 2.55 6.51 15.92
CA GLY A 196 2.56 5.56 17.05
C GLY A 196 2.68 4.12 16.59
N MET A 197 1.92 3.71 15.58
CA MET A 197 2.01 2.38 14.98
C MET A 197 3.41 2.09 14.39
N ALA A 198 3.97 3.03 13.63
CA ALA A 198 5.30 2.86 13.01
C ALA A 198 6.41 2.78 14.05
N THR A 199 6.33 3.59 15.11
CA THR A 199 7.26 3.55 16.26
C THR A 199 7.17 2.20 16.96
N LEU A 200 5.96 1.72 17.30
CA LEU A 200 5.78 0.41 17.91
C LEU A 200 6.34 -0.71 17.03
N GLN A 201 6.05 -0.69 15.72
CA GLN A 201 6.54 -1.71 14.80
C GLN A 201 8.07 -1.72 14.69
N THR A 202 8.70 -0.54 14.69
CA THR A 202 10.17 -0.42 14.58
C THR A 202 10.86 -0.82 15.88
N PHE A 203 10.37 -0.34 17.03
CA PHE A 203 11.00 -0.54 18.33
C PHE A 203 10.60 -1.83 19.03
N ALA A 204 9.50 -2.48 18.65
CA ALA A 204 9.13 -3.79 19.20
C ALA A 204 10.25 -4.82 19.01
N LEU A 205 10.91 -4.81 17.84
CA LEU A 205 12.02 -5.72 17.56
C LEU A 205 13.25 -5.43 18.43
N TYR A 206 13.60 -4.15 18.60
CA TYR A 206 14.70 -3.74 19.47
C TYR A 206 14.41 -4.08 20.93
N PHE A 207 13.17 -3.89 21.39
CA PHE A 207 12.77 -4.25 22.75
C PHE A 207 12.90 -5.76 23.02
N LEU A 208 12.49 -6.61 22.08
CA LEU A 208 12.61 -8.07 22.22
C LEU A 208 14.07 -8.55 22.19
N MET A 209 14.92 -7.85 21.45
CA MET A 209 16.35 -8.15 21.38
C MET A 209 17.08 -7.71 22.66
N ASP A 210 16.88 -6.47 23.08
CA ASP A 210 17.68 -5.83 24.14
C ASP A 210 17.16 -6.12 25.56
N VAL A 211 15.84 -6.28 25.73
CA VAL A 211 15.22 -6.46 27.06
C VAL A 211 14.84 -7.92 27.32
N VAL A 212 14.36 -8.64 26.31
CA VAL A 212 13.94 -10.05 26.45
C VAL A 212 15.08 -11.03 26.14
N GLY A 213 16.14 -10.59 25.46
CA GLY A 213 17.38 -11.37 25.26
C GLY A 213 17.22 -12.58 24.32
N MET A 214 16.29 -12.53 23.36
CA MET A 214 16.02 -13.67 22.47
C MET A 214 17.06 -13.83 21.36
N ALA A 215 17.58 -15.07 21.22
CA ALA A 215 18.63 -15.42 20.26
C ALA A 215 18.19 -15.44 18.78
N HIS A 216 16.88 -15.48 18.48
CA HIS A 216 16.34 -15.60 17.11
C HIS A 216 15.26 -14.53 16.81
N PRO A 217 15.64 -13.26 16.59
CA PRO A 217 14.71 -12.13 16.49
C PRO A 217 13.80 -12.17 15.25
N ALA A 218 14.26 -12.75 14.13
CA ALA A 218 13.49 -12.78 12.88
C ALA A 218 12.26 -13.72 12.93
N ALA A 219 12.37 -14.86 13.63
CA ALA A 219 11.26 -15.80 13.76
C ALA A 219 10.15 -15.24 14.66
N VAL A 220 10.53 -14.60 15.78
CA VAL A 220 9.61 -13.97 16.72
C VAL A 220 8.94 -12.74 16.10
N ALA A 221 9.66 -11.97 15.27
CA ALA A 221 9.11 -10.87 14.50
C ALA A 221 7.95 -11.33 13.60
N ALA A 222 8.15 -12.44 12.90
CA ALA A 222 7.14 -13.03 12.04
C ALA A 222 5.94 -13.52 12.85
N ASP A 223 6.17 -14.21 13.97
CA ASP A 223 5.10 -14.65 14.87
C ASP A 223 4.32 -13.48 15.48
N LEU A 224 4.99 -12.39 15.87
CA LEU A 224 4.32 -11.18 16.36
C LEU A 224 3.52 -10.47 15.28
N LEU A 225 3.99 -10.45 14.03
CA LEU A 225 3.22 -9.92 12.90
C LEU A 225 2.00 -10.79 12.61
N ILE A 226 2.11 -12.12 12.77
CA ILE A 226 0.99 -13.05 12.65
C ILE A 226 -0.02 -12.81 13.77
N VAL A 227 0.43 -12.68 15.02
CA VAL A 227 -0.42 -12.42 16.18
C VAL A 227 -1.07 -11.03 16.09
N ALA A 228 -0.32 -10.00 15.72
CA ALA A 228 -0.86 -8.66 15.51
C ALA A 228 -1.86 -8.65 14.35
N GLY A 229 -1.57 -9.35 13.26
CA GLY A 229 -2.50 -9.58 12.16
C GLY A 229 -3.79 -10.24 12.65
N ALA A 230 -3.69 -11.34 13.40
CA ALA A 230 -4.83 -12.07 13.97
C ALA A 230 -5.66 -11.21 14.95
N CYS A 231 -5.01 -10.44 15.83
CA CYS A 231 -5.68 -9.48 16.71
C CYS A 231 -6.40 -8.39 15.92
N MET A 232 -5.79 -7.84 14.86
CA MET A 232 -6.48 -6.93 13.97
C MET A 232 -7.68 -7.61 13.30
N MET A 233 -7.59 -8.88 12.89
CA MET A 233 -8.72 -9.60 12.30
C MET A 233 -9.90 -9.71 13.28
N ALA A 234 -9.61 -10.02 14.55
CA ALA A 234 -10.60 -10.13 15.60
C ALA A 234 -11.32 -8.81 15.87
N VAL A 235 -10.65 -7.66 15.66
CA VAL A 235 -11.22 -6.32 15.87
C VAL A 235 -11.90 -5.76 14.62
N VAL A 236 -11.34 -5.98 13.43
CA VAL A 236 -11.83 -5.38 12.16
C VAL A 236 -13.21 -5.89 11.78
N TYR A 237 -13.49 -7.19 11.98
CA TYR A 237 -14.80 -7.76 11.65
C TYR A 237 -15.96 -7.17 12.50
N PRO A 238 -15.89 -7.17 13.85
CA PRO A 238 -16.92 -6.53 14.66
C PRO A 238 -16.95 -5.01 14.49
N ALA A 239 -15.80 -4.33 14.35
CA ALA A 239 -15.75 -2.89 14.13
C ALA A 239 -16.40 -2.48 12.79
N GLY A 240 -16.18 -3.26 11.72
CA GLY A 240 -16.81 -3.04 10.41
C GLY A 240 -18.34 -3.19 10.47
N ARG A 241 -18.83 -4.22 11.18
CA ARG A 241 -20.27 -4.44 11.37
C ARG A 241 -20.91 -3.38 12.26
N LEU A 242 -20.19 -2.93 13.28
CA LEU A 242 -20.64 -1.85 14.16
C LEU A 242 -20.67 -0.50 13.42
N SER A 243 -19.69 -0.25 12.55
CA SER A 243 -19.64 0.93 11.68
C SER A 243 -20.79 1.01 10.69
N ASP A 244 -21.22 -0.13 10.16
CA ASP A 244 -22.35 -0.18 9.24
C ASP A 244 -23.71 0.00 9.96
N ARG A 245 -23.78 -0.24 11.29
CA ARG A 245 -25.02 -0.08 12.10
C ARG A 245 -25.18 1.28 12.78
N VAL A 246 -24.10 1.86 13.32
CA VAL A 246 -24.16 3.08 14.16
C VAL A 246 -23.88 4.35 13.34
N GLY A 247 -23.41 4.19 12.10
CA GLY A 247 -22.95 5.28 11.26
C GLY A 247 -21.51 5.68 11.58
N ARG A 248 -20.81 6.24 10.57
CA ARG A 248 -19.35 6.43 10.60
C ARG A 248 -18.84 7.44 11.65
N LYS A 249 -19.66 8.42 12.03
CA LYS A 249 -19.26 9.54 12.90
C LYS A 249 -18.84 9.12 14.32
N PRO A 250 -19.62 8.31 15.07
CA PRO A 250 -19.24 7.93 16.44
C PRO A 250 -18.01 7.02 16.52
N ILE A 251 -17.77 6.15 15.53
CA ILE A 251 -16.65 5.18 15.56
C ILE A 251 -15.31 5.83 15.19
N ILE A 252 -15.31 6.83 14.31
CA ILE A 252 -14.12 7.64 14.01
C ILE A 252 -13.70 8.49 15.22
N VAL A 253 -14.62 8.83 16.12
CA VAL A 253 -14.31 9.60 17.35
C VAL A 253 -13.78 8.69 18.46
N SER A 254 -14.08 7.38 18.41
CA SER A 254 -13.60 6.39 19.39
C SER A 254 -12.34 5.61 18.95
N SER A 255 -11.88 5.79 17.71
CA SER A 255 -10.67 5.13 17.15
C SER A 255 -9.46 6.03 17.24
#